data_AF-A0AAD7R8C5-F1
#
_entry.id   AF-A0AAD7R8C5-F1
#
_cell.length_a   1.000
_cell.length_b   1.000
_cell.length_c   1.000
_cell.angle_alpha   90.00
_cell.angle_beta   90.00
_cell.angle_gamma   90.00
#
_symmetry.space_group_name_H-M   'P 1'
#
loop_
_entity.id
_entity.type
_entity.pdbx_description
1 polymer ?
#
loop_
_entity_poly.entity_id
_entity_poly.type
_entity_poly.pdbx_seq_one_letter_code
_entity_poly.pdbx_strand_id
1 'polypeptide(L)'
;MIAFARVFCTSGPVSLTTFLESCGVADLITICYGGRNRKIAEAFAKTGKIIEELEKEMLNGQKLQGPANAAEVNHILKHKNMVFICFQGHPVKEFITCLQNHPEHL
;
A
#
# COMPACT_ATOMS: atom_id res chain seq x y z
N MET A 1 8.51 2.85 1.12
CA MET A 1 9.26 1.58 1.03
C MET A 1 10.69 1.71 1.57
N ILE A 2 11.53 2.58 0.99
CA ILE A 2 12.94 2.71 1.40
C ILE A 2 13.09 3.22 2.83
N ALA A 3 12.38 4.30 3.19
CA ALA A 3 12.39 4.85 4.56
C ALA A 3 11.93 3.80 5.59
N PHE A 4 10.84 3.09 5.28
CA PHE A 4 10.36 1.96 6.11
C PHE A 4 11.46 0.91 6.30
N ALA A 5 12.07 0.41 5.23
CA ALA A 5 13.13 -0.59 5.33
C ALA A 5 14.31 -0.10 6.18
N ARG A 6 14.74 1.16 6.01
CA ARG A 6 15.82 1.75 6.82
C ARG A 6 15.51 1.83 8.31
N VAL A 7 14.24 2.03 8.69
CA VAL A 7 13.82 2.09 10.10
C VAL A 7 13.72 0.70 10.73
N PHE A 8 13.20 -0.29 9.98
CA PHE A 8 12.82 -1.58 10.55
C PHE A 8 13.77 -2.74 10.22
N CYS A 9 14.57 -2.67 9.15
CA CYS A 9 15.56 -3.69 8.78
C CYS A 9 16.93 -3.33 9.37
N THR A 10 17.16 -3.61 10.65
CA THR A 10 18.36 -3.17 11.38
C THR A 10 19.53 -4.15 11.34
N SER A 11 19.32 -5.37 10.83
CA SER A 11 20.37 -6.42 10.81
C SER A 11 21.49 -6.17 9.79
N GLY A 12 21.34 -5.18 8.90
CA GLY A 12 22.32 -4.82 7.89
C GLY A 12 21.95 -3.54 7.14
N PRO A 13 22.86 -3.02 6.29
CA PRO A 13 22.60 -1.80 5.55
C PRO A 13 21.50 -2.00 4.49
N VAL A 14 20.58 -1.05 4.40
CA VAL A 14 19.55 -1.00 3.36
C VAL A 14 20.08 -0.23 2.15
N SER A 15 20.38 -0.95 1.07
CA SER A 15 20.86 -0.34 -0.19
C SER A 15 19.70 0.20 -1.03
N LEU A 16 19.88 1.40 -1.59
CA LEU A 16 18.96 1.94 -2.60
C LEU A 16 18.95 1.09 -3.87
N THR A 17 20.10 0.54 -4.26
CA THR A 17 20.23 -0.23 -5.51
C THR A 17 19.28 -1.42 -5.56
N THR A 18 19.06 -2.09 -4.41
CA THR A 18 18.10 -3.20 -4.30
C THR A 18 16.68 -2.81 -4.71
N PHE A 19 16.25 -1.56 -4.47
CA PHE A 19 14.92 -1.08 -4.88
C PHE A 19 14.86 -0.69 -6.36
N LEU A 20 16.01 -0.50 -7.00
CA LEU A 20 16.12 -0.25 -8.44
C LEU A 20 16.22 -1.56 -9.24
N GLU A 21 16.46 -2.69 -8.57
CA GLU A 21 16.35 -4.01 -9.17
C GLU A 21 14.88 -4.36 -9.49
N SER A 22 14.69 -5.44 -10.26
CA SER A 22 13.38 -5.88 -10.74
C SER A 22 12.35 -6.07 -9.62
N CYS A 23 12.77 -6.59 -8.47
CA CYS A 23 11.90 -6.80 -7.30
C CYS A 23 11.41 -5.51 -6.64
N GLY A 24 11.98 -4.36 -6.99
CA GLY A 24 11.54 -3.05 -6.52
C GLY A 24 10.76 -2.31 -7.59
N VAL A 25 11.44 -1.48 -8.38
CA VAL A 25 10.79 -0.54 -9.29
C VAL A 25 10.00 -1.21 -10.41
N ALA A 26 10.51 -2.29 -11.01
CA ALA A 26 9.82 -2.95 -12.13
C ALA A 26 8.55 -3.67 -11.67
N ASP A 27 8.65 -4.44 -10.57
CA ASP A 27 7.48 -5.11 -9.97
C ASP A 27 6.43 -4.10 -9.48
N LEU A 28 6.88 -3.00 -8.86
CA LEU A 28 5.97 -1.93 -8.42
C LEU A 28 5.23 -1.28 -9.60
N ILE A 29 5.92 -1.00 -10.70
CA ILE A 29 5.28 -0.44 -11.91
C ILE A 29 4.24 -1.43 -12.44
N THR A 30 4.61 -2.68 -12.68
CA THR A 30 3.67 -3.63 -13.30
C THR A 30 2.46 -3.90 -12.40
N ILE A 31 2.63 -3.97 -11.07
CA ILE A 31 1.51 -4.19 -10.17
C ILE A 31 0.62 -2.95 -10.02
N CYS A 32 1.18 -1.74 -10.08
CA CYS A 32 0.42 -0.49 -10.05
C CYS A 32 -0.34 -0.20 -11.36
N TYR A 33 0.05 -0.79 -12.48
CA TYR A 33 -0.65 -0.64 -13.77
C TYR A 33 -1.55 -1.83 -14.12
N GLY A 34 -1.17 -3.06 -13.76
CA GLY A 34 -1.87 -4.29 -14.17
C GLY A 34 -2.35 -5.18 -13.03
N GLY A 35 -1.97 -4.90 -11.79
CA GLY A 35 -2.22 -5.80 -10.65
C GLY A 35 -3.68 -5.92 -10.23
N ARG A 36 -4.03 -7.06 -9.62
CA ARG A 36 -5.36 -7.29 -9.04
C ARG A 36 -5.70 -6.29 -7.92
N ASN A 37 -4.72 -5.91 -7.10
CA ASN A 37 -4.90 -4.86 -6.10
C ASN A 37 -5.37 -3.55 -6.75
N ARG A 38 -4.73 -3.11 -7.85
CA ARG A 38 -5.11 -1.91 -8.60
C ARG A 38 -6.55 -2.01 -9.14
N LYS A 39 -6.88 -3.12 -9.80
CA LYS A 39 -8.20 -3.34 -10.41
C LYS A 39 -9.33 -3.26 -9.39
N ILE A 40 -9.15 -3.87 -8.21
CA ILE A 40 -10.15 -3.85 -7.14
C ILE A 40 -10.18 -2.50 -6.43
N ALA A 41 -9.03 -1.86 -6.17
CA ALA A 41 -8.98 -0.53 -5.56
C ALA A 41 -9.68 0.52 -6.44
N GLU A 42 -9.55 0.42 -7.77
CA GLU A 42 -10.28 1.27 -8.71
C GLU A 42 -11.79 1.04 -8.63
N ALA A 43 -12.24 -0.22 -8.61
CA ALA A 43 -13.66 -0.55 -8.46
C ALA A 43 -14.21 -0.09 -7.11
N PHE A 44 -13.45 -0.24 -6.03
CA PHE A 44 -13.77 0.29 -4.70
C PHE A 44 -13.97 1.81 -4.74
N ALA A 45 -13.04 2.55 -5.33
CA ALA A 45 -13.11 4.00 -5.43
C ALA A 45 -14.31 4.49 -6.28
N LYS A 46 -14.65 3.77 -7.35
CA LYS A 46 -15.76 4.15 -8.25
C LYS A 46 -17.14 3.78 -7.71
N THR A 47 -17.26 2.64 -7.03
CA THR A 47 -18.56 2.05 -6.67
C THR A 47 -18.92 2.18 -5.21
N GLY A 48 -17.93 2.35 -4.32
CA GLY A 48 -18.13 2.31 -2.88
C GLY A 48 -18.45 0.93 -2.29
N LYS A 49 -18.51 -0.12 -3.12
CA LYS A 49 -18.67 -1.51 -2.64
C LYS A 49 -17.50 -1.90 -1.73
N ILE A 50 -17.77 -2.74 -0.74
CA ILE A 50 -16.70 -3.22 0.15
C ILE A 50 -15.77 -4.19 -0.60
N ILE A 51 -14.50 -4.25 -0.18
CA ILE A 51 -13.47 -5.07 -0.85
C ILE A 51 -13.88 -6.55 -0.94
N GLU A 52 -14.51 -7.11 0.10
CA GLU A 52 -14.94 -8.51 0.09
C GLU A 52 -15.96 -8.84 -1.02
N GLU A 53 -16.87 -7.91 -1.31
CA GLU A 53 -17.83 -8.08 -2.41
C GLU A 53 -17.10 -8.06 -3.75
N LEU A 54 -16.19 -7.11 -3.95
CA LEU A 54 -15.40 -6.99 -5.17
C LEU A 54 -14.47 -8.19 -5.40
N GLU A 55 -13.92 -8.78 -4.34
CA GLU A 55 -13.14 -10.02 -4.42
C GLU A 55 -13.98 -11.19 -4.94
N LYS A 56 -15.22 -11.34 -4.45
CA LYS A 56 -16.15 -12.37 -4.93
C LYS A 56 -16.51 -12.14 -6.39
N GLU A 57 -16.85 -10.91 -6.77
CA GLU A 57 -17.30 -10.55 -8.12
C GLU A 57 -16.19 -10.61 -9.18
N MET A 58 -14.98 -10.16 -8.84
CA MET A 58 -13.94 -9.88 -9.82
C MET A 58 -12.75 -10.83 -9.75
N LEU A 59 -12.56 -11.52 -8.62
CA LEU A 59 -11.45 -12.43 -8.36
C LEU A 59 -11.91 -13.86 -8.04
N ASN A 60 -13.20 -14.19 -8.26
CA ASN A 60 -13.78 -15.49 -7.94
C ASN A 60 -13.52 -15.91 -6.48
N GLY A 61 -13.57 -14.94 -5.56
CA GLY A 61 -13.35 -15.17 -4.13
C GLY A 61 -11.90 -15.21 -3.69
N GLN A 62 -10.92 -15.05 -4.59
CA GLN A 62 -9.52 -14.94 -4.20
C GLN A 62 -9.26 -13.65 -3.42
N LYS A 63 -8.55 -13.77 -2.30
CA LYS A 63 -8.25 -12.66 -1.39
C LYS A 63 -7.09 -11.79 -1.86
N LEU A 64 -7.27 -10.47 -1.77
CA LEU A 64 -6.21 -9.51 -2.01
C LEU A 64 -5.21 -9.47 -0.86
N GLN A 65 -3.94 -9.33 -1.21
CA GLN A 65 -2.87 -9.18 -0.22
C GLN A 65 -2.66 -7.72 0.18
N GLY A 66 -3.00 -6.75 -0.68
CA GLY A 66 -2.76 -5.32 -0.42
C GLY A 66 -3.37 -4.82 0.89
N PRO A 67 -4.69 -4.98 1.11
CA PRO A 67 -5.34 -4.54 2.35
C PRO A 67 -4.81 -5.24 3.62
N ALA A 68 -4.57 -6.55 3.55
CA ALA A 68 -4.01 -7.31 4.68
C ALA A 68 -2.59 -6.83 5.03
N ASN A 69 -1.73 -6.68 4.01
CA ASN A 69 -0.37 -6.17 4.20
C ASN A 69 -0.36 -4.74 4.75
N ALA A 70 -1.28 -3.88 4.29
CA ALA A 70 -1.42 -2.51 4.82
C ALA A 70 -1.79 -2.51 6.31
N ALA A 71 -2.63 -3.46 6.76
CA ALA A 71 -2.96 -3.61 8.17
C ALA A 71 -1.75 -4.02 9.02
N GLU A 72 -0.95 -4.97 8.54
CA GLU A 72 0.30 -5.38 9.20
C GLU A 72 1.34 -4.26 9.24
N VAL A 73 1.53 -3.53 8.13
CA VAL A 73 2.43 -2.37 8.09
C VAL A 73 1.97 -1.30 9.09
N ASN A 74 0.68 -0.99 9.16
CA ASN A 74 0.16 -0.05 10.14
C ASN A 74 0.37 -0.53 11.59
N HIS A 75 0.22 -1.84 11.84
CA HIS A 75 0.54 -2.42 13.15
C HIS A 75 2.02 -2.21 13.51
N ILE A 76 2.94 -2.49 12.58
CA ILE A 76 4.39 -2.29 12.78
C ILE A 76 4.74 -0.82 13.03
N LEU A 77 4.15 0.11 12.26
CA LEU A 77 4.41 1.55 12.40
C LEU A 77 4.00 2.10 13.77
N LYS A 78 2.89 1.62 14.34
CA LYS A 78 2.41 2.03 15.66
C LYS A 78 3.43 1.73 16.78
N HIS A 79 4.20 0.65 16.66
CA HIS A 79 5.27 0.33 17.63
C HIS A 79 6.40 1.37 17.66
N LYS A 80 6.50 2.22 16.64
CA LYS A 80 7.48 3.32 16.55
C LYS A 80 6.81 4.70 16.60
N ASN A 81 5.55 4.79 17.02
CA ASN A 81 4.76 6.03 17.01
C ASN A 81 4.68 6.71 15.62
N MET A 82 4.73 5.90 14.55
CA MET A 82 4.59 6.36 13.18
C MET A 82 3.16 6.10 12.67
N VAL A 83 2.70 6.90 11.72
CA VAL A 83 1.32 6.86 11.20
C VAL A 83 1.30 6.40 9.74
N PHE A 84 0.31 5.56 9.39
CA PHE A 84 -0.01 5.26 8.00
C PHE A 84 -1.03 6.28 7.47
N ILE A 85 -0.63 7.03 6.44
CA ILE A 85 -1.24 8.32 6.04
C ILE A 85 -2.71 8.22 5.55
N CYS A 86 -3.17 7.09 5.02
CA CYS A 86 -4.61 6.84 4.81
C CYS A 86 -4.93 5.38 5.18
N PHE A 87 -5.48 5.15 6.36
CA PHE A 87 -5.84 3.81 6.86
C PHE A 87 -7.22 3.82 7.52
N GLN A 88 -7.94 2.69 7.44
CA GLN A 88 -9.22 2.39 8.11
C GLN A 88 -10.25 3.54 8.23
N GLY A 89 -11.31 3.47 7.43
CA GLY A 89 -12.46 4.38 7.55
C GLY A 89 -12.26 5.77 6.94
N HIS A 90 -11.03 6.12 6.54
CA HIS A 90 -10.78 7.33 5.76
C HIS A 90 -11.52 7.29 4.41
N PRO A 91 -12.27 8.34 4.05
CA PRO A 91 -12.96 8.39 2.77
C PRO A 91 -11.97 8.29 1.61
N VAL A 92 -12.26 7.43 0.62
CA VAL A 92 -11.40 7.26 -0.56
C VAL A 92 -11.19 8.56 -1.35
N LYS A 93 -12.15 9.48 -1.27
CA LYS A 93 -12.09 10.80 -1.92
C LYS A 93 -11.02 11.72 -1.33
N GLU A 94 -10.60 11.47 -0.09
CA GLU A 94 -9.58 12.24 0.61
C GLU A 94 -8.16 11.67 0.41
N PHE A 95 -8.01 10.57 -0.34
CA PHE A 95 -6.71 9.91 -0.52
C PHE A 95 -5.62 10.87 -1.03
N ILE A 96 -5.95 11.72 -2.01
CA ILE A 96 -5.01 12.73 -2.53
C ILE A 96 -4.66 13.77 -1.47
N THR A 97 -5.64 14.21 -0.68
CA THR A 97 -5.42 15.17 0.41
C THR A 97 -4.46 14.61 1.45
N CYS A 98 -4.54 13.32 1.81
CA CYS A 98 -3.58 12.76 2.76
C CYS A 98 -2.13 12.88 2.23
N LEU A 99 -1.92 12.74 0.91
CA LEU A 99 -0.59 12.78 0.27
C LEU A 99 -0.03 14.19 0.14
N GLN A 100 -0.86 15.23 0.19
CA GLN A 100 -0.38 16.62 0.08
C GLN A 100 0.52 17.04 1.25
N ASN A 101 0.40 16.36 2.40
CA ASN A 101 1.20 16.60 3.60
C ASN A 101 2.23 15.49 3.83
N HIS A 102 2.73 14.85 2.76
CA HIS A 102 3.65 13.73 2.87
C HIS A 102 5.02 14.18 3.43
N PRO A 103 5.61 13.46 4.41
CA PRO A 103 6.88 13.85 5.06
C PRO A 103 8.08 13.99 4.12
N GLU A 104 8.07 13.35 2.96
CA GLU A 104 9.15 13.48 1.95
C GLU A 104 9.18 14.87 1.26
N HIS A 105 8.19 15.72 1.50
CA HIS A 105 8.10 17.08 0.97
C HIS A 105 8.29 18.17 2.04
N LEU A 106 8.48 17.77 3.30
CA LEU A 106 8.77 18.64 4.43
C LEU A 106 10.28 18.73 4.65
#